data_AF-A0A839QG88-F1
#
_entry.id   AF-A0A839QG88-F1
#
_cell.length_a   1.000
_cell.length_b   1.000
_cell.length_c   1.000
_cell.angle_alpha   90.00
_cell.angle_beta   90.00
_cell.angle_gamma   90.00
#
_symmetry.space_group_name_H-M   'P 1'
#
loop_
_entity.id
_entity.type
_entity.pdbx_description
1 polymer ?
#
loop_
_entity_poly.entity_id
_entity_poly.type
_entity_poly.pdbx_seq_one_letter_code
_entity_poly.pdbx_strand_id
1 'polypeptide(L)'
;MPQAIGRFPRWIHPVFGLGLVMLCSILALNSSASVRLFIILSAAGLMVIGITRIMDSAEHGTPWRASGWLNAASGALLAGAGFTALIWRGATLPVLALAVAIALLVSAAAQQVPMLNLRGDTLIWGNSQGGHGALWSAAIAAQYAPEVGILGVAALAPATNLVALAQGVKDGAAGKVVSAYIAAAWKEVYPELDVAGQLTPGYVPAVERIGDLCFDGRDALAGVIGSTQLFKPIFPDTAIDGPLGGKLRGNSADMTVGYPLFVAQGQADSLVLPGMQREWVKQRCAAGQPMEYREYPGREHMPLVEADSPLIGDLVAWAGDRLAGKEPVDSCR
;
A
#
# COMPACT_ATOMS: atom_id res chain seq x y z
N MET A 1 38.04 -31.15 6.63
CA MET A 1 37.66 -31.04 8.05
C MET A 1 36.47 -30.09 8.15
N PRO A 2 35.25 -30.52 8.47
CA PRO A 2 34.17 -29.61 8.80
C PRO A 2 34.10 -29.47 10.33
N GLN A 3 34.22 -28.26 10.86
CA GLN A 3 33.49 -27.74 12.03
C GLN A 3 34.15 -26.46 12.57
N ALA A 4 33.36 -25.38 12.61
CA ALA A 4 33.11 -24.60 13.82
C ALA A 4 32.12 -23.46 13.50
N ILE A 5 30.86 -23.78 13.19
CA ILE A 5 29.77 -22.82 13.41
C ILE A 5 29.27 -23.08 14.83
N GLY A 6 29.57 -22.15 15.74
CA GLY A 6 29.23 -22.24 17.14
C GLY A 6 27.73 -22.49 17.35
N ARG A 7 27.39 -23.55 18.08
CA ARG A 7 26.01 -23.81 18.52
C ARG A 7 25.60 -22.70 19.50
N PHE A 8 24.61 -21.90 19.12
CA PHE A 8 24.01 -20.92 20.02
C PHE A 8 23.42 -21.62 21.26
N PRO A 9 23.59 -21.03 22.46
CA PRO A 9 23.01 -21.56 23.70
C PRO A 9 21.49 -21.77 23.60
N ARG A 10 21.02 -22.95 24.02
CA ARG A 10 19.60 -23.36 23.92
C ARG A 10 18.59 -22.44 24.62
N TRP A 11 19.05 -21.60 25.55
CA TRP A 11 18.21 -20.62 26.26
C TRP A 11 17.92 -19.35 25.44
N ILE A 12 18.62 -19.12 24.33
CA ILE A 12 18.39 -17.93 23.48
C ILE A 12 17.03 -18.02 22.77
N HIS A 13 16.62 -19.21 22.33
CA HIS A 13 15.34 -19.39 21.62
C HIS A 13 14.10 -18.98 22.44
N PRO A 14 13.92 -19.37 23.72
CA PRO A 14 12.77 -18.93 24.51
C PRO A 14 12.81 -17.44 24.87
N VAL A 15 14.00 -16.86 25.08
CA VAL A 15 14.16 -15.42 25.34
C VAL A 15 13.83 -14.59 24.09
N PHE A 16 14.26 -15.06 22.92
CA PHE A 16 13.93 -14.45 21.62
C PHE A 16 12.44 -14.59 21.31
N GLY A 17 11.83 -15.73 21.66
CA GLY A 17 10.39 -15.97 21.55
C GLY A 17 9.56 -15.04 22.44
N LEU A 18 9.96 -14.87 23.70
CA LEU A 18 9.33 -13.91 24.62
C LEU A 18 9.51 -12.46 24.14
N GLY A 19 10.69 -12.13 23.60
CA GLY A 19 10.95 -10.83 22.98
C GLY A 19 10.06 -10.56 21.77
N LEU A 20 9.87 -11.55 20.89
CA LEU A 20 8.97 -11.47 19.72
C LEU A 20 7.50 -11.34 20.13
N VAL A 21 7.05 -12.05 21.17
CA VAL A 21 5.68 -11.93 21.68
C VAL A 21 5.43 -10.56 22.30
N MET A 22 6.37 -10.05 23.10
CA MET A 22 6.29 -8.70 23.67
C MET A 22 6.31 -7.62 22.57
N LEU A 23 7.13 -7.82 21.54
CA LEU A 23 7.18 -6.96 20.35
C LEU A 23 5.87 -6.96 19.57
N CYS A 24 5.27 -8.13 19.34
CA CYS A 24 3.97 -8.25 18.68
C CYS A 24 2.84 -7.61 19.49
N SER A 25 2.85 -7.74 20.81
CA SER A 25 1.89 -7.07 21.70
C SER A 25 2.03 -5.54 21.68
N ILE A 26 3.25 -5.02 21.60
CA ILE A 26 3.52 -3.58 21.47
C ILE A 26 3.08 -3.06 20.10
N LEU A 27 3.31 -3.84 19.03
CA LEU A 27 2.87 -3.55 17.66
C LEU A 27 1.34 -3.53 17.54
N ALA A 28 0.64 -4.44 18.21
CA ALA A 28 -0.83 -4.52 18.19
C ALA A 28 -1.51 -3.34 18.92
N LEU A 29 -0.83 -2.70 19.88
CA LEU A 29 -1.44 -1.71 20.77
C LEU A 29 -1.10 -0.26 20.43
N ASN A 30 -0.17 0.01 19.50
CA ASN A 30 0.27 1.39 19.23
C ASN A 30 0.74 1.61 17.77
N SER A 31 -0.18 2.00 16.89
CA SER A 31 0.07 2.23 15.44
C SER A 31 1.18 3.26 15.16
N SER A 32 1.30 4.31 15.98
CA SER A 32 2.38 5.32 15.85
C SER A 32 3.77 4.79 16.24
N ALA A 33 3.84 3.79 17.11
CA ALA A 33 5.09 3.11 17.46
C ALA A 33 5.52 2.12 16.37
N SER A 34 4.57 1.58 15.59
CA SER A 34 4.81 0.57 14.56
C SER A 34 5.63 1.11 13.38
N VAL A 35 5.39 2.36 12.95
CA VAL A 35 6.18 3.00 11.89
C VAL A 35 7.61 3.29 12.35
N ARG A 36 7.78 3.82 13.57
CA ARG A 36 9.12 4.04 14.15
C ARG A 36 9.89 2.73 14.33
N LEU A 37 9.21 1.69 14.79
CA LEU A 37 9.81 0.37 14.97
C LEU A 37 10.15 -0.28 13.62
N PHE A 38 9.31 -0.14 12.60
CA PHE A 38 9.60 -0.59 11.24
C PHE A 38 10.82 0.12 10.65
N ILE A 39 10.93 1.43 10.85
CA ILE A 39 12.11 2.22 10.45
C ILE A 39 13.35 1.73 11.21
N ILE A 40 13.24 1.49 12.53
CA ILE A 40 14.36 0.99 13.34
C ILE A 40 14.82 -0.40 12.88
N LEU A 41 13.88 -1.33 12.63
CA LEU A 41 14.19 -2.69 12.21
C LEU A 41 14.76 -2.73 10.78
N SER A 42 14.19 -1.95 9.86
CA SER A 42 14.68 -1.84 8.49
C SER A 42 16.06 -1.19 8.44
N ALA A 43 16.28 -0.13 9.22
CA ALA A 43 17.58 0.53 9.35
C ALA A 43 18.63 -0.39 9.97
N ALA A 44 18.28 -1.13 11.03
CA ALA A 44 19.18 -2.11 11.64
C ALA A 44 19.56 -3.22 10.64
N GLY A 45 18.60 -3.72 9.85
CA GLY A 45 18.85 -4.68 8.78
C GLY A 45 19.82 -4.14 7.71
N LEU A 46 19.58 -2.91 7.23
CA LEU A 46 20.45 -2.24 6.26
C LEU A 46 21.87 -2.02 6.81
N MET A 47 22.00 -1.66 8.09
CA MET A 47 23.30 -1.51 8.75
C MET A 47 24.04 -2.84 8.89
N VAL A 48 23.36 -3.91 9.30
CA VAL A 48 23.97 -5.25 9.42
C VAL A 48 24.45 -5.75 8.05
N ILE A 49 23.62 -5.62 7.01
CA ILE A 49 24.00 -6.02 5.64
C ILE A 49 25.14 -5.15 5.11
N GLY A 50 25.10 -3.84 5.36
CA GLY A 50 26.15 -2.92 4.93
C GLY A 50 27.50 -3.22 5.59
N ILE A 51 27.51 -3.42 6.91
CA ILE A 51 28.72 -3.71 7.69
C ILE A 51 29.29 -5.08 7.31
N THR A 52 28.46 -6.11 7.17
CA THR A 52 28.93 -7.45 6.76
C THR A 52 29.55 -7.42 5.36
N ARG A 53 28.99 -6.68 4.40
CA ARG A 53 29.61 -6.48 3.08
C ARG A 53 30.96 -5.75 3.13
N ILE A 54 31.09 -4.75 4.00
CA ILE A 54 32.38 -4.05 4.20
C ILE A 54 33.41 -5.03 4.80
N MET A 55 33.03 -5.80 5.81
CA MET A 55 33.91 -6.78 6.45
C MET A 55 34.33 -7.90 5.49
N ASP A 56 33.40 -8.46 4.72
CA ASP A 56 33.70 -9.48 3.70
C ASP A 56 34.65 -8.95 2.62
N SER A 57 34.50 -7.68 2.23
CA SER A 57 35.41 -7.03 1.27
C SER A 57 36.84 -6.86 1.82
N ALA A 58 36.97 -6.72 3.14
CA ALA A 58 38.26 -6.58 3.83
C ALA A 58 38.93 -7.95 4.07
N GLU A 59 38.16 -9.01 4.30
CA GLU A 59 38.70 -10.36 4.55
C GLU A 59 39.09 -11.11 3.26
N HIS A 60 38.45 -10.83 2.12
CA HIS A 60 38.64 -11.60 0.87
C HIS A 60 39.18 -10.78 -0.32
N GLY A 61 39.57 -9.51 -0.15
CA GLY A 61 39.93 -8.61 -1.24
C GLY A 61 41.44 -8.29 -1.36
N THR A 62 42.10 -8.76 -2.42
CA THR A 62 43.26 -8.02 -2.95
C THR A 62 42.75 -6.73 -3.60
N PRO A 63 43.34 -5.54 -3.32
CA PRO A 63 42.69 -4.24 -3.56
C PRO A 63 42.42 -3.85 -5.03
N TRP A 64 42.80 -4.68 -6.01
CA TRP A 64 42.89 -4.29 -7.42
C TRP A 64 41.85 -4.96 -8.33
N ARG A 65 40.91 -5.77 -7.80
CA ARG A 65 39.78 -6.31 -8.58
C ARG A 65 38.54 -5.42 -8.42
N ALA A 66 37.90 -5.09 -9.56
CA ALA A 66 36.76 -4.17 -9.60
C ALA A 66 35.59 -4.56 -8.67
N SER A 67 35.44 -5.84 -8.34
CA SER A 67 34.36 -6.36 -7.48
C SER A 67 34.52 -6.04 -5.98
N GLY A 68 35.76 -5.87 -5.49
CA GLY A 68 36.02 -5.66 -4.05
C GLY A 68 35.63 -4.25 -3.60
N TRP A 69 36.05 -3.23 -4.36
CA TRP A 69 35.71 -1.84 -4.06
C TRP A 69 34.22 -1.56 -4.28
N LEU A 70 33.59 -2.19 -5.26
CA LEU A 70 32.13 -2.10 -5.49
C LEU A 70 31.35 -2.68 -4.31
N ASN A 71 31.79 -3.82 -3.75
CA ASN A 71 31.16 -4.42 -2.57
C ASN A 71 31.31 -3.51 -1.34
N ALA A 72 32.51 -2.98 -1.09
CA ALA A 72 32.77 -2.04 0.00
C ALA A 72 31.93 -0.75 -0.13
N ALA A 73 31.87 -0.18 -1.34
CA ALA A 73 31.08 1.01 -1.64
C ALA A 73 29.57 0.76 -1.46
N SER A 74 29.07 -0.40 -1.91
CA SER A 74 27.67 -0.79 -1.71
C SER A 74 27.35 -1.01 -0.22
N GLY A 75 28.28 -1.58 0.54
CA GLY A 75 28.13 -1.77 1.98
C GLY A 75 28.09 -0.46 2.75
N ALA A 76 28.95 0.49 2.37
CA ALA A 76 28.97 1.84 2.94
C ALA A 76 27.68 2.62 2.64
N LEU A 77 27.14 2.50 1.41
CA LEU A 77 25.86 3.09 1.03
C LEU A 77 24.69 2.53 1.84
N LEU A 78 24.62 1.20 2.02
CA LEU A 78 23.55 0.55 2.78
C LEU A 78 23.62 0.91 4.27
N ALA A 79 24.81 0.87 4.88
CA ALA A 79 25.00 1.26 6.28
C ALA A 79 24.72 2.75 6.51
N GLY A 80 25.15 3.61 5.57
CA GLY A 80 24.86 5.03 5.60
C GLY A 80 23.36 5.33 5.47
N ALA A 81 22.65 4.61 4.58
CA ALA A 81 21.21 4.74 4.41
C ALA A 81 20.44 4.30 5.67
N GLY A 82 20.82 3.17 6.28
CA GLY A 82 20.25 2.71 7.54
C GLY A 82 20.49 3.69 8.70
N PHE A 83 21.72 4.20 8.84
CA PHE A 83 22.05 5.20 9.84
C PHE A 83 21.25 6.51 9.64
N THR A 84 21.17 6.99 8.39
CA THR A 84 20.43 8.20 8.02
C THR A 84 18.94 8.06 8.35
N ALA A 85 18.34 6.89 8.09
CA ALA A 85 16.94 6.60 8.42
C ALA A 85 16.65 6.65 9.93
N LEU A 86 17.64 6.35 10.80
CA LEU A 86 17.48 6.41 12.26
C LEU A 86 17.55 7.81 12.84
N ILE A 87 18.34 8.71 12.22
CA ILE A 87 18.60 10.05 12.73
C ILE A 87 17.72 11.14 12.10
N TRP A 88 17.07 10.86 10.96
CA TRP A 88 16.28 11.85 10.24
C TRP A 88 14.93 12.12 10.93
N ARG A 89 14.71 13.36 11.39
CA ARG A 89 13.44 13.79 12.00
C ARG A 89 12.38 14.03 10.92
N GLY A 90 11.26 13.29 10.99
CA GLY A 90 10.11 13.46 10.11
C GLY A 90 10.17 12.61 8.84
N ALA A 91 10.03 11.29 8.98
CA ALA A 91 9.94 10.38 7.84
C ALA A 91 8.64 10.64 7.05
N THR A 92 8.76 11.32 5.92
CA THR A 92 7.67 11.65 4.99
C THR A 92 7.54 10.58 3.89
N LEU A 93 6.46 10.63 3.09
CA LEU A 93 6.24 9.80 1.89
C LEU A 93 7.49 9.60 1.00
N PRO A 94 8.38 10.60 0.78
CA PRO A 94 9.66 10.42 0.09
C PRO A 94 10.61 9.39 0.73
N VAL A 95 10.60 9.22 2.05
CA VAL A 95 11.46 8.24 2.74
C VAL A 95 10.90 6.83 2.57
N LEU A 96 9.58 6.68 2.60
CA LEU A 96 8.93 5.41 2.27
C LEU A 96 9.12 5.07 0.78
N ALA A 97 8.95 6.05 -0.11
CA ALA A 97 9.20 5.90 -1.54
C ALA A 97 10.67 5.56 -1.83
N LEU A 98 11.61 6.16 -1.12
CA LEU A 98 13.04 5.84 -1.22
C LEU A 98 13.33 4.44 -0.65
N ALA A 99 12.74 4.05 0.47
CA ALA A 99 12.90 2.73 1.04
C ALA A 99 12.30 1.63 0.15
N VAL A 100 11.13 1.87 -0.44
CA VAL A 100 10.49 0.99 -1.42
C VAL A 100 11.30 0.96 -2.71
N ALA A 101 11.76 2.11 -3.22
CA ALA A 101 12.63 2.16 -4.40
C ALA A 101 13.95 1.42 -4.17
N ILE A 102 14.58 1.57 -3.00
CA ILE A 102 15.77 0.81 -2.61
C ILE A 102 15.43 -0.68 -2.48
N ALA A 103 14.30 -1.05 -1.88
CA ALA A 103 13.89 -2.45 -1.76
C ALA A 103 13.60 -3.09 -3.14
N LEU A 104 13.00 -2.34 -4.06
CA LEU A 104 12.75 -2.75 -5.45
C LEU A 104 14.06 -2.83 -6.24
N LEU A 105 14.96 -1.87 -6.08
CA LEU A 105 16.30 -1.89 -6.70
C LEU A 105 17.16 -3.03 -6.13
N VAL A 106 17.07 -3.30 -4.84
CA VAL A 106 17.73 -4.43 -4.18
C VAL A 106 17.10 -5.74 -4.61
N SER A 107 15.77 -5.81 -4.81
CA SER A 107 15.10 -7.01 -5.34
C SER A 107 15.45 -7.27 -6.80
N ALA A 108 15.46 -6.22 -7.64
CA ALA A 108 15.92 -6.28 -9.03
C ALA A 108 17.41 -6.63 -9.11
N ALA A 109 18.24 -6.11 -8.21
CA ALA A 109 19.65 -6.50 -8.09
C ALA A 109 19.80 -7.93 -7.53
N ALA A 110 18.92 -8.38 -6.64
CA ALA A 110 18.91 -9.73 -6.08
C ALA A 110 18.52 -10.77 -7.13
N GLN A 111 17.66 -10.43 -8.10
CA GLN A 111 17.43 -11.26 -9.29
C GLN A 111 18.72 -11.46 -10.13
N GLN A 112 19.70 -10.56 -10.02
CA GLN A 112 21.03 -10.71 -10.64
C GLN A 112 22.08 -11.36 -9.72
N VAL A 113 21.70 -11.73 -8.49
CA VAL A 113 22.56 -12.48 -7.56
C VAL A 113 22.05 -13.93 -7.54
N PRO A 114 22.74 -14.89 -8.18
CA PRO A 114 22.32 -16.30 -8.24
C PRO A 114 22.10 -16.97 -6.88
N MET A 115 22.55 -16.34 -5.79
CA MET A 115 22.40 -16.79 -4.41
C MET A 115 21.07 -16.39 -3.74
N LEU A 116 20.34 -15.39 -4.28
CA LEU A 116 19.03 -14.96 -3.78
C LEU A 116 17.98 -15.37 -4.81
N ASN A 117 17.59 -16.65 -4.77
CA ASN A 117 16.56 -17.20 -5.65
C ASN A 117 15.17 -16.75 -5.15
N LEU A 118 14.86 -15.46 -5.28
CA LEU A 118 13.52 -14.95 -5.07
C LEU A 118 12.64 -15.52 -6.20
N ARG A 119 11.63 -16.32 -5.86
CA ARG A 119 10.60 -16.72 -6.83
C ARG A 119 10.06 -15.43 -7.47
N GLY A 120 10.01 -15.37 -8.80
CA GLY A 120 9.52 -14.20 -9.57
C GLY A 120 8.01 -13.95 -9.42
N ASP A 121 7.44 -14.43 -8.32
CA ASP A 121 6.02 -14.52 -8.04
C ASP A 121 5.60 -13.28 -7.25
N THR A 122 4.61 -12.57 -7.77
CA THR A 122 4.14 -11.30 -7.22
C THR A 122 2.66 -11.40 -6.89
N LEU A 123 2.29 -10.95 -5.69
CA LEU A 123 0.90 -10.71 -5.32
C LEU A 123 0.72 -9.20 -5.12
N ILE A 124 -0.30 -8.64 -5.76
CA ILE A 124 -0.63 -7.22 -5.62
C ILE A 124 -1.82 -7.12 -4.68
N TRP A 125 -1.74 -6.24 -3.67
CA TRP A 125 -2.89 -5.98 -2.81
C TRP A 125 -2.96 -4.53 -2.36
N GLY A 126 -4.16 -4.09 -2.00
CA GLY A 126 -4.34 -2.78 -1.40
C GLY A 126 -5.75 -2.55 -0.89
N ASN A 127 -5.89 -1.59 0.01
CA ASN A 127 -7.17 -1.17 0.59
C ASN A 127 -7.58 0.23 0.11
N SER A 128 -8.87 0.47 -0.11
CA SER A 128 -9.40 1.79 -0.46
C SER A 128 -8.76 2.35 -1.75
N GLN A 129 -8.10 3.50 -1.68
CA GLN A 129 -7.27 4.03 -2.78
C GLN A 129 -6.16 3.04 -3.21
N GLY A 130 -5.55 2.31 -2.28
CA GLY A 130 -4.58 1.26 -2.60
C GLY A 130 -5.23 0.07 -3.33
N GLY A 131 -6.49 -0.24 -3.03
CA GLY A 131 -7.25 -1.27 -3.75
C GLY A 131 -7.57 -0.84 -5.18
N HIS A 132 -7.92 0.44 -5.37
CA HIS A 132 -8.04 1.05 -6.69
C HIS A 132 -6.72 0.98 -7.47
N GLY A 133 -5.60 1.32 -6.82
CA GLY A 133 -4.27 1.21 -7.39
C GLY A 133 -3.92 -0.22 -7.77
N ALA A 134 -4.23 -1.20 -6.93
CA ALA A 134 -3.99 -2.61 -7.21
C ALA A 134 -4.72 -3.08 -8.49
N LEU A 135 -5.97 -2.68 -8.68
CA LEU A 135 -6.75 -2.97 -9.89
C LEU A 135 -6.11 -2.35 -11.14
N TRP A 136 -5.75 -1.07 -11.07
CA TRP A 136 -5.11 -0.36 -12.18
C TRP A 136 -3.72 -0.93 -12.53
N SER A 137 -2.88 -1.19 -11.52
CA SER A 137 -1.57 -1.80 -11.71
C SER A 137 -1.68 -3.14 -12.42
N ALA A 138 -2.62 -3.98 -11.99
CA ALA A 138 -2.85 -5.27 -12.63
C ALA A 138 -3.34 -5.12 -14.08
N ALA A 139 -4.23 -4.18 -14.35
CA ALA A 139 -4.76 -3.98 -15.70
C ALA A 139 -3.69 -3.54 -16.73
N ILE A 140 -2.70 -2.76 -16.30
CA ILE A 140 -1.62 -2.28 -17.19
C ILE A 140 -0.38 -3.19 -17.16
N ALA A 141 -0.28 -4.11 -16.19
CA ALA A 141 0.93 -4.89 -15.96
C ALA A 141 1.39 -5.67 -17.20
N ALA A 142 0.48 -6.31 -17.92
CA ALA A 142 0.83 -7.09 -19.11
C ALA A 142 1.47 -6.24 -20.23
N GLN A 143 1.15 -4.95 -20.30
CA GLN A 143 1.74 -4.02 -21.27
C GLN A 143 3.01 -3.36 -20.76
N TYR A 144 3.03 -2.99 -19.47
CA TYR A 144 4.07 -2.15 -18.88
C TYR A 144 5.24 -2.94 -18.30
N ALA A 145 4.97 -4.11 -17.70
CA ALA A 145 5.94 -4.96 -17.02
C ALA A 145 5.57 -6.45 -17.16
N PRO A 146 5.55 -7.01 -18.39
CA PRO A 146 5.15 -8.40 -18.66
C PRO A 146 6.05 -9.46 -17.99
N GLU A 147 7.25 -9.07 -17.58
CA GLU A 147 8.20 -9.92 -16.86
C GLU A 147 7.81 -10.15 -15.38
N VAL A 148 6.89 -9.37 -14.84
CA VAL A 148 6.44 -9.52 -13.45
C VAL A 148 5.43 -10.68 -13.37
N GLY A 149 5.82 -11.77 -12.70
CA GLY A 149 4.98 -12.96 -12.52
C GLY A 149 3.85 -12.74 -11.51
N ILE A 150 2.84 -11.97 -11.89
CA ILE A 150 1.68 -11.70 -11.02
C ILE A 150 0.83 -12.97 -10.88
N LEU A 151 0.74 -13.49 -9.66
CA LEU A 151 -0.06 -14.66 -9.33
C LEU A 151 -1.52 -14.31 -8.97
N GLY A 152 -1.77 -13.05 -8.61
CA GLY A 152 -3.11 -12.59 -8.22
C GLY A 152 -3.13 -11.17 -7.67
N VAL A 153 -4.35 -10.63 -7.59
CA VAL A 153 -4.66 -9.29 -7.10
C VAL A 153 -5.71 -9.37 -6.00
N ALA A 154 -5.47 -8.72 -4.86
CA ALA A 154 -6.44 -8.59 -3.78
C ALA A 154 -6.81 -7.12 -3.54
N ALA A 155 -8.04 -6.75 -3.89
CA ALA A 155 -8.57 -5.39 -3.77
C ALA A 155 -9.56 -5.31 -2.60
N LEU A 156 -9.22 -4.57 -1.54
CA LEU A 156 -9.97 -4.55 -0.27
C LEU A 156 -10.72 -3.21 -0.13
N ALA A 157 -12.04 -3.22 -0.09
CA ALA A 157 -12.90 -2.04 -0.21
C ALA A 157 -12.39 -1.04 -1.28
N PRO A 158 -12.14 -1.50 -2.53
CA PRO A 158 -11.51 -0.66 -3.54
C PRO A 158 -12.44 0.47 -4.00
N ALA A 159 -11.90 1.67 -4.18
CA ALA A 159 -12.65 2.79 -4.76
C ALA A 159 -12.89 2.59 -6.26
N THR A 160 -13.83 1.72 -6.64
CA THR A 160 -13.98 1.24 -8.02
C THR A 160 -14.71 2.21 -8.95
N ASN A 161 -15.78 2.84 -8.49
CA ASN A 161 -16.54 3.82 -9.26
C ASN A 161 -16.43 5.20 -8.59
N LEU A 162 -15.55 6.05 -9.11
CA LEU A 162 -15.24 7.33 -8.47
C LEU A 162 -16.38 8.36 -8.59
N VAL A 163 -17.23 8.24 -9.61
CA VAL A 163 -18.43 9.10 -9.74
C VAL A 163 -19.46 8.72 -8.68
N ALA A 164 -19.77 7.43 -8.56
CA ALA A 164 -20.69 6.94 -7.54
C ALA A 164 -20.13 7.19 -6.12
N LEU A 165 -18.81 7.12 -5.94
CA LEU A 165 -18.15 7.50 -4.67
C LEU A 165 -18.41 8.97 -4.37
N ALA A 166 -18.05 9.85 -5.31
CA ALA A 166 -18.21 11.30 -5.14
C ALA A 166 -19.66 11.67 -4.82
N GLN A 167 -20.64 11.07 -5.51
CA GLN A 167 -22.06 11.32 -5.26
C GLN A 167 -22.55 10.74 -3.94
N GLY A 168 -22.11 9.51 -3.60
CA GLY A 168 -22.62 8.77 -2.45
C GLY A 168 -22.13 9.29 -1.10
N VAL A 169 -20.93 9.88 -1.04
CA VAL A 169 -20.32 10.32 0.22
C VAL A 169 -20.05 11.82 0.33
N LYS A 170 -20.41 12.64 -0.66
CA LYS A 170 -20.14 14.09 -0.70
C LYS A 170 -20.55 14.86 0.55
N ASP A 171 -21.61 14.43 1.23
CA ASP A 171 -22.15 15.11 2.40
C ASP A 171 -21.48 14.67 3.70
N GLY A 172 -20.89 13.48 3.72
CA GLY A 172 -20.19 12.90 4.87
C GLY A 172 -18.82 13.51 5.10
N ALA A 173 -18.37 13.50 6.36
CA ALA A 173 -17.06 14.02 6.75
C ALA A 173 -15.91 13.30 6.01
N ALA A 174 -15.93 11.97 5.98
CA ALA A 174 -14.93 11.17 5.27
C ALA A 174 -14.91 11.46 3.76
N GLY A 175 -16.08 11.59 3.12
CA GLY A 175 -16.16 11.92 1.70
C GLY A 175 -15.65 13.32 1.37
N LYS A 176 -15.84 14.29 2.27
CA LYS A 176 -15.23 15.62 2.17
C LYS A 176 -13.71 15.56 2.29
N VAL A 177 -13.16 14.76 3.20
CA VAL A 177 -11.71 14.55 3.27
C VAL A 177 -11.17 13.97 1.96
N VAL A 178 -11.80 12.93 1.42
CA VAL A 178 -11.42 12.34 0.11
C VAL A 178 -11.53 13.38 -1.01
N SER A 179 -12.59 14.17 -1.05
CA SER A 179 -12.78 15.22 -2.04
C SER A 179 -11.70 16.30 -1.96
N ALA A 180 -11.25 16.66 -0.75
CA ALA A 180 -10.15 17.61 -0.57
C ALA A 180 -8.83 17.06 -1.10
N TYR A 181 -8.52 15.77 -0.87
CA TYR A 181 -7.34 15.13 -1.46
C TYR A 181 -7.39 15.06 -2.98
N ILE A 182 -8.56 14.75 -3.56
CA ILE A 182 -8.75 14.79 -5.01
C ILE A 182 -8.51 16.21 -5.52
N ALA A 183 -9.08 17.23 -4.85
CA ALA A 183 -8.89 18.62 -5.25
C ALA A 183 -7.42 19.05 -5.22
N ALA A 184 -6.70 18.69 -4.15
CA ALA A 184 -5.28 18.98 -4.00
C ALA A 184 -4.44 18.30 -5.09
N ALA A 185 -4.63 16.99 -5.30
CA ALA A 185 -3.89 16.25 -6.32
C ALA A 185 -4.21 16.71 -7.75
N TRP A 186 -5.50 16.97 -8.06
CA TRP A 186 -5.92 17.30 -9.42
C TRP A 186 -5.65 18.74 -9.81
N LYS A 187 -5.47 19.64 -8.84
CA LYS A 187 -4.91 20.98 -9.09
C LYS A 187 -3.54 20.87 -9.78
N GLU A 188 -2.75 19.86 -9.45
CA GLU A 188 -1.42 19.62 -10.05
C GLU A 188 -1.49 18.73 -11.30
N VAL A 189 -2.26 17.63 -11.24
CA VAL A 189 -2.31 16.63 -12.32
C VAL A 189 -3.14 17.09 -13.52
N TYR A 190 -4.17 17.91 -13.29
CA TYR A 190 -5.09 18.40 -14.32
C TYR A 190 -5.28 19.92 -14.21
N PRO A 191 -4.23 20.72 -14.45
CA PRO A 191 -4.31 22.18 -14.32
C PRO A 191 -5.36 22.80 -15.26
N GLU A 192 -5.71 22.12 -16.36
CA GLU A 192 -6.74 22.54 -17.30
C GLU A 192 -8.16 22.55 -16.72
N LEU A 193 -8.41 21.86 -15.60
CA LEU A 193 -9.73 21.78 -15.00
C LEU A 193 -10.12 23.01 -14.17
N ASP A 194 -9.16 23.86 -13.78
CA ASP A 194 -9.39 24.91 -12.78
C ASP A 194 -10.15 24.37 -11.55
N VAL A 195 -9.56 23.37 -10.87
CA VAL A 195 -10.21 22.65 -9.77
C VAL A 195 -10.68 23.60 -8.66
N ALA A 196 -9.91 24.66 -8.39
CA ALA A 196 -10.27 25.68 -7.41
C ALA A 196 -11.59 26.41 -7.76
N GLY A 197 -11.81 26.72 -9.05
CA GLY A 197 -13.04 27.30 -9.56
C GLY A 197 -14.26 26.37 -9.50
N GLN A 198 -14.05 25.06 -9.35
CA GLN A 198 -15.11 24.06 -9.26
C GLN A 198 -15.53 23.72 -7.82
N LEU A 199 -14.82 24.22 -6.81
CA LEU A 199 -15.16 23.98 -5.41
C LEU A 199 -16.39 24.79 -4.99
N THR A 200 -17.09 24.32 -3.95
CA THR A 200 -18.09 25.15 -3.27
C THR A 200 -17.48 26.50 -2.87
N PRO A 201 -18.15 27.64 -3.17
CA PRO A 201 -17.60 28.96 -2.90
C PRO A 201 -17.13 29.14 -1.44
N GLY A 202 -15.90 29.63 -1.28
CA GLY A 202 -15.28 29.86 0.03
C GLY A 202 -14.55 28.66 0.63
N TYR A 203 -14.56 27.48 -0.01
CA TYR A 203 -13.94 26.28 0.55
C TYR A 203 -12.47 26.09 0.19
N VAL A 204 -11.93 26.87 -0.76
CA VAL A 204 -10.52 26.76 -1.20
C VAL A 204 -9.55 26.71 -0.01
N PRO A 205 -9.57 27.62 0.99
CA PRO A 205 -8.59 27.58 2.08
C PRO A 205 -8.73 26.36 3.00
N ALA A 206 -9.96 25.85 3.16
CA ALA A 206 -10.21 24.66 3.97
C ALA A 206 -9.77 23.38 3.25
N VAL A 207 -10.00 23.33 1.93
CA VAL A 207 -9.57 22.23 1.05
C VAL A 207 -8.06 22.14 1.00
N GLU A 208 -7.36 23.26 0.82
CA GLU A 208 -5.89 23.29 0.84
C GLU A 208 -5.35 22.79 2.18
N ARG A 209 -5.91 23.27 3.30
CA ARG A 209 -5.51 22.79 4.64
C ARG A 209 -5.71 21.29 4.83
N ILE A 210 -6.85 20.75 4.39
CA ILE A 210 -7.11 19.30 4.50
C ILE A 210 -6.19 18.52 3.56
N GLY A 211 -5.92 19.04 2.36
CA GLY A 211 -5.03 18.43 1.37
C GLY A 211 -3.57 18.33 1.84
N ASP A 212 -3.12 19.27 2.67
CA ASP A 212 -1.78 19.27 3.26
C ASP A 212 -1.59 18.24 4.40
N LEU A 213 -2.68 17.65 4.90
CA LEU A 213 -2.64 16.66 5.98
C LEU A 213 -2.22 15.29 5.46
N CYS A 214 -1.40 14.56 6.22
CA CYS A 214 -1.14 13.16 5.93
C CYS A 214 -2.35 12.28 6.32
N PHE A 215 -2.53 11.12 5.67
CA PHE A 215 -3.54 10.16 6.12
C PHE A 215 -2.98 9.26 7.22
N ASP A 216 -2.44 9.86 8.29
CA ASP A 216 -2.00 9.17 9.50
C ASP A 216 -2.98 9.44 10.65
N GLY A 217 -3.01 8.58 11.68
CA GLY A 217 -4.10 8.60 12.67
C GLY A 217 -4.38 9.96 13.34
N ARG A 218 -3.41 10.88 13.40
CA ARG A 218 -3.62 12.23 13.95
C ARG A 218 -4.15 13.19 12.89
N ASP A 219 -3.51 13.21 11.73
CA ASP A 219 -3.86 14.11 10.65
C ASP A 219 -5.20 13.71 9.97
N ALA A 220 -5.50 12.41 9.90
CA ALA A 220 -6.79 11.90 9.45
C ALA A 220 -7.94 12.36 10.35
N LEU A 221 -7.74 12.31 11.68
CA LEU A 221 -8.75 12.82 12.63
C LEU A 221 -8.91 14.34 12.51
N ALA A 222 -7.82 15.09 12.36
CA ALA A 222 -7.84 16.53 12.14
C ALA A 222 -8.58 16.89 10.83
N GLY A 223 -8.35 16.13 9.76
CA GLY A 223 -9.04 16.27 8.48
C GLY A 223 -10.53 16.02 8.61
N VAL A 224 -10.93 14.94 9.30
CA VAL A 224 -12.34 14.63 9.57
C VAL A 224 -12.99 15.76 10.37
N ILE A 225 -12.38 16.21 11.48
CA ILE A 225 -12.89 17.32 12.28
C ILE A 225 -13.01 18.60 11.44
N GLY A 226 -11.99 18.95 10.67
CA GLY A 226 -12.01 20.11 9.77
C GLY A 226 -13.14 20.02 8.75
N SER A 227 -13.37 18.84 8.20
CA SER A 227 -14.45 18.60 7.24
C SER A 227 -15.86 18.72 7.84
N THR A 228 -16.03 18.48 9.15
CA THR A 228 -17.34 18.69 9.82
C THR A 228 -17.78 20.15 9.84
N GLN A 229 -16.84 21.09 9.68
CA GLN A 229 -17.12 22.52 9.60
C GLN A 229 -17.53 22.95 8.19
N LEU A 230 -17.46 22.05 7.21
CA LEU A 230 -17.93 22.25 5.84
C LEU A 230 -19.36 21.72 5.74
N PHE A 231 -20.34 22.62 5.74
CA PHE A 231 -21.78 22.28 5.73
C PHE A 231 -22.33 21.85 4.37
N LYS A 232 -21.57 22.06 3.29
CA LYS A 232 -21.90 21.64 1.93
C LYS A 232 -20.85 20.66 1.40
N PRO A 233 -21.13 19.90 0.33
CA PRO A 233 -20.12 19.19 -0.43
C PRO A 233 -18.91 20.06 -0.81
N ILE A 234 -17.72 19.47 -0.90
CA ILE A 234 -16.56 20.16 -1.47
C ILE A 234 -16.76 20.38 -2.97
N PHE A 235 -17.13 19.32 -3.69
CA PHE A 235 -17.57 19.41 -5.08
C PHE A 235 -19.10 19.45 -5.13
N PRO A 236 -19.71 20.53 -5.65
CA PRO A 236 -21.14 20.56 -5.90
C PRO A 236 -21.50 19.61 -7.05
N ASP A 237 -22.79 19.26 -7.18
CA ASP A 237 -23.28 18.36 -8.23
C ASP A 237 -22.91 18.86 -9.63
N THR A 238 -22.93 20.18 -9.86
CA THR A 238 -22.50 20.78 -11.13
C THR A 238 -21.06 20.48 -11.51
N ALA A 239 -20.16 20.30 -10.53
CA ALA A 239 -18.78 19.89 -10.78
C ALA A 239 -18.70 18.38 -11.10
N ILE A 240 -19.43 17.57 -10.33
CA ILE A 240 -19.49 16.10 -10.52
C ILE A 240 -20.18 15.72 -11.84
N ASP A 241 -21.13 16.50 -12.31
CA ASP A 241 -21.80 16.31 -13.60
C ASP A 241 -21.04 16.93 -14.78
N GLY A 242 -20.01 17.73 -14.47
CA GLY A 242 -19.19 18.48 -15.44
C GLY A 242 -17.88 17.79 -15.84
N PRO A 243 -16.87 18.56 -16.29
CA PRO A 243 -15.57 18.04 -16.72
C PRO A 243 -14.83 17.24 -15.65
N LEU A 244 -14.95 17.64 -14.38
CA LEU A 244 -14.38 16.89 -13.25
C LEU A 244 -15.01 15.50 -13.14
N GLY A 245 -16.34 15.40 -13.29
CA GLY A 245 -17.04 14.12 -13.44
C GLY A 245 -16.52 13.24 -14.56
N GLY A 246 -16.22 13.84 -15.71
CA GLY A 246 -15.59 13.16 -16.83
C GLY A 246 -14.26 12.51 -16.46
N LYS A 247 -13.42 13.22 -15.71
CA LYS A 247 -12.14 12.70 -15.22
C LYS A 247 -12.33 11.64 -14.14
N LEU A 248 -13.32 11.77 -13.25
CA LEU A 248 -13.64 10.74 -12.25
C LEU A 248 -14.04 9.44 -12.94
N ARG A 249 -14.88 9.52 -13.96
CA ARG A 249 -15.27 8.37 -14.79
C ARG A 249 -14.07 7.74 -15.48
N GLY A 250 -13.22 8.54 -16.11
CA GLY A 250 -12.01 8.07 -16.80
C GLY A 250 -10.98 7.43 -15.86
N ASN A 251 -10.96 7.80 -14.58
CA ASN A 251 -10.08 7.20 -13.58
C ASN A 251 -10.76 6.03 -12.83
N SER A 252 -12.03 5.71 -13.06
CA SER A 252 -12.71 4.58 -12.40
C SER A 252 -12.16 3.23 -12.87
N ALA A 253 -12.28 2.20 -12.01
CA ALA A 253 -11.72 0.88 -12.22
C ALA A 253 -12.62 -0.03 -13.08
N ASP A 254 -12.91 0.39 -14.32
CA ASP A 254 -13.82 -0.32 -15.24
C ASP A 254 -13.12 -1.26 -16.24
N MET A 255 -11.84 -1.52 -16.03
CA MET A 255 -11.01 -2.40 -16.85
C MET A 255 -11.12 -3.88 -16.46
N THR A 256 -10.72 -4.76 -17.37
CA THR A 256 -10.57 -6.21 -17.11
C THR A 256 -9.22 -6.48 -16.44
N VAL A 257 -9.23 -7.31 -15.40
CA VAL A 257 -8.04 -7.77 -14.69
C VAL A 257 -7.74 -9.21 -15.15
N GLY A 258 -6.64 -9.39 -15.87
CA GLY A 258 -6.24 -10.68 -16.44
C GLY A 258 -5.66 -11.70 -15.44
N TYR A 259 -5.79 -11.45 -14.14
CA TYR A 259 -5.19 -12.23 -13.08
C TYR A 259 -6.26 -12.69 -12.08
N PRO A 260 -6.02 -13.76 -11.30
CA PRO A 260 -6.91 -14.15 -10.21
C PRO A 260 -7.21 -12.96 -9.29
N LEU A 261 -8.50 -12.65 -9.11
CA LEU A 261 -8.94 -11.45 -8.42
C LEU A 261 -9.72 -11.83 -7.16
N PHE A 262 -9.27 -11.29 -6.02
CA PHE A 262 -10.00 -11.32 -4.75
C PHE A 262 -10.48 -9.91 -4.41
N VAL A 263 -11.76 -9.78 -4.10
CA VAL A 263 -12.38 -8.53 -3.73
C VAL A 263 -13.04 -8.69 -2.37
N ALA A 264 -12.66 -7.85 -1.42
CA ALA A 264 -13.27 -7.82 -0.10
C ALA A 264 -14.03 -6.52 0.12
N GLN A 265 -15.15 -6.57 0.85
CA GLN A 265 -15.90 -5.38 1.23
C GLN A 265 -16.43 -5.50 2.67
N GLY A 266 -16.30 -4.45 3.46
CA GLY A 266 -16.97 -4.36 4.75
C GLY A 266 -18.44 -4.01 4.55
N GLN A 267 -19.38 -4.73 5.18
CA GLN A 267 -20.82 -4.50 4.98
C GLN A 267 -21.35 -3.24 5.67
N ALA A 268 -20.60 -2.69 6.63
CA ALA A 268 -20.95 -1.44 7.30
C ALA A 268 -20.21 -0.24 6.71
N ASP A 269 -19.36 -0.42 5.69
CA ASP A 269 -18.50 0.62 5.13
C ASP A 269 -19.27 1.89 4.74
N SER A 270 -18.95 2.97 5.43
CA SER A 270 -19.54 4.29 5.26
C SER A 270 -18.79 5.20 4.27
N LEU A 271 -17.69 4.72 3.67
CA LEU A 271 -16.90 5.46 2.69
C LEU A 271 -16.99 4.82 1.30
N VAL A 272 -16.56 3.57 1.16
CA VAL A 272 -16.73 2.80 -0.09
C VAL A 272 -17.98 1.95 0.09
N LEU A 273 -19.11 2.54 -0.30
CA LEU A 273 -20.43 2.03 0.07
C LEU A 273 -20.67 0.61 -0.49
N PRO A 274 -21.10 -0.38 0.32
CA PRO A 274 -21.28 -1.76 -0.14
C PRO A 274 -22.18 -1.89 -1.36
N GLY A 275 -23.24 -1.07 -1.44
CA GLY A 275 -24.13 -1.02 -2.59
C GLY A 275 -23.42 -0.67 -3.90
N MET A 276 -22.47 0.27 -3.86
CA MET A 276 -21.67 0.64 -5.03
C MET A 276 -20.76 -0.51 -5.46
N GLN A 277 -20.14 -1.19 -4.48
CA GLN A 277 -19.20 -2.26 -4.74
C GLN A 277 -19.91 -3.49 -5.30
N ARG A 278 -21.10 -3.83 -4.78
CA ARG A 278 -21.96 -4.89 -5.32
C ARG A 278 -22.36 -4.62 -6.77
N GLU A 279 -22.71 -3.38 -7.10
CA GLU A 279 -23.08 -3.02 -8.47
C GLU A 279 -21.87 -3.14 -9.40
N TRP A 280 -20.68 -2.70 -8.98
CA TRP A 280 -19.45 -2.91 -9.74
C TRP A 280 -19.15 -4.40 -9.94
N VAL A 281 -19.22 -5.22 -8.88
CA VAL A 281 -19.02 -6.69 -8.95
C VAL A 281 -19.99 -7.31 -9.94
N LYS A 282 -21.28 -6.97 -9.85
CA LYS A 282 -22.31 -7.46 -10.76
C LYS A 282 -21.99 -7.12 -12.23
N GLN A 283 -21.58 -5.88 -12.51
CA GLN A 283 -21.21 -5.45 -13.85
C GLN A 283 -19.97 -6.20 -14.39
N ARG A 284 -18.95 -6.39 -13.54
CA ARG A 284 -17.73 -7.14 -13.91
C ARG A 284 -18.03 -8.62 -14.15
N CYS A 285 -18.82 -9.26 -13.27
CA CYS A 285 -19.26 -10.64 -13.46
C CYS A 285 -20.06 -10.80 -14.76
N ALA A 286 -20.99 -9.88 -15.06
CA ALA A 286 -21.73 -9.89 -16.33
C ALA A 286 -20.83 -9.69 -17.56
N ALA A 287 -19.72 -8.99 -17.40
CA ALA A 287 -18.67 -8.84 -18.43
C ALA A 287 -17.69 -10.02 -18.49
N GLY A 288 -17.91 -11.09 -17.71
CA GLY A 288 -17.09 -12.30 -17.73
C GLY A 288 -15.77 -12.22 -16.97
N GLN A 289 -15.58 -11.23 -16.09
CA GLN A 289 -14.43 -11.16 -15.19
C GLN A 289 -14.62 -12.17 -14.04
N PRO A 290 -13.82 -13.25 -13.97
CA PRO A 290 -13.85 -14.14 -12.81
C PRO A 290 -13.26 -13.42 -11.60
N MET A 291 -13.90 -13.58 -10.44
CA MET A 291 -13.37 -13.07 -9.18
C MET A 291 -13.96 -13.81 -7.98
N GLU A 292 -13.22 -13.80 -6.89
CA GLU A 292 -13.72 -14.18 -5.57
C GLU A 292 -14.12 -12.90 -4.82
N TYR A 293 -15.42 -12.70 -4.61
CA TYR A 293 -15.97 -11.58 -3.86
C TYR A 293 -16.46 -12.03 -2.49
N ARG A 294 -15.97 -11.36 -1.44
CA ARG A 294 -16.35 -11.61 -0.06
C ARG A 294 -16.81 -10.33 0.64
N GLU A 295 -17.90 -10.46 1.39
CA GLU A 295 -18.38 -9.40 2.26
C GLU A 295 -18.21 -9.76 3.73
N TYR A 296 -17.86 -8.77 4.54
CA TYR A 296 -17.55 -8.95 5.95
C TYR A 296 -18.58 -8.22 6.83
N PRO A 297 -19.48 -8.94 7.51
CA PRO A 297 -20.53 -8.35 8.33
C PRO A 297 -19.99 -7.45 9.45
N GLY A 298 -20.63 -6.30 9.65
CA GLY A 298 -20.31 -5.35 10.71
C GLY A 298 -18.97 -4.62 10.56
N ARG A 299 -18.19 -4.89 9.49
CA ARG A 299 -16.92 -4.21 9.23
C ARG A 299 -17.15 -2.89 8.50
N GLU A 300 -16.67 -1.82 9.10
CA GLU A 300 -16.54 -0.48 8.52
C GLU A 300 -15.30 -0.39 7.62
N HIS A 301 -15.07 0.77 7.00
CA HIS A 301 -14.00 0.98 6.01
C HIS A 301 -12.60 0.57 6.50
N MET A 302 -12.13 1.17 7.61
CA MET A 302 -10.82 0.85 8.19
C MET A 302 -10.83 -0.45 9.02
N PRO A 303 -11.86 -0.72 9.86
CA PRO A 303 -11.96 -1.98 10.60
C PRO A 303 -12.00 -3.24 9.73
N LEU A 304 -12.30 -3.12 8.43
CA LEU A 304 -12.19 -4.22 7.47
C LEU A 304 -10.77 -4.82 7.43
N VAL A 305 -9.72 -4.00 7.54
CA VAL A 305 -8.32 -4.42 7.42
C VAL A 305 -7.55 -4.39 8.73
N GLU A 306 -8.25 -4.18 9.85
CA GLU A 306 -7.66 -4.28 11.19
C GLU A 306 -7.31 -5.72 11.55
N ALA A 307 -6.39 -5.89 12.49
CA ALA A 307 -5.80 -7.19 12.81
C ALA A 307 -6.82 -8.24 13.31
N ASP A 308 -7.92 -7.80 13.91
CA ASP A 308 -9.01 -8.67 14.39
C ASP A 308 -10.01 -9.04 13.29
N SER A 309 -9.86 -8.46 12.08
CA SER A 309 -10.75 -8.74 10.97
C SER A 309 -10.54 -10.16 10.43
N PRO A 310 -11.62 -10.94 10.24
CA PRO A 310 -11.53 -12.27 9.62
C PRO A 310 -11.00 -12.22 8.18
N LEU A 311 -11.07 -11.06 7.52
CA LEU A 311 -10.45 -10.82 6.22
C LEU A 311 -8.96 -11.16 6.21
N ILE A 312 -8.23 -10.93 7.30
CA ILE A 312 -6.78 -11.16 7.33
C ILE A 312 -6.47 -12.65 7.13
N GLY A 313 -7.20 -13.54 7.80
CA GLY A 313 -7.06 -14.98 7.63
C GLY A 313 -7.41 -15.43 6.22
N ASP A 314 -8.51 -14.90 5.68
CA ASP A 314 -8.96 -15.21 4.32
C ASP A 314 -7.96 -14.76 3.25
N LEU A 315 -7.43 -13.55 3.39
CA LEU A 315 -6.43 -12.99 2.47
C LEU A 315 -5.14 -13.81 2.47
N VAL A 316 -4.67 -14.22 3.65
CA VAL A 316 -3.47 -15.08 3.78
C VAL A 316 -3.72 -16.44 3.17
N ALA A 317 -4.89 -17.04 3.42
CA ALA A 317 -5.26 -18.33 2.81
C ALA A 317 -5.33 -18.23 1.29
N TRP A 318 -6.01 -17.21 0.76
CA TRP A 318 -6.10 -16.94 -0.66
C TRP A 318 -4.73 -16.73 -1.31
N ALA A 319 -3.85 -15.95 -0.67
CA ALA A 319 -2.48 -15.74 -1.14
C ALA A 319 -1.68 -17.06 -1.17
N GLY A 320 -1.83 -17.89 -0.14
CA GLY A 320 -1.24 -19.22 -0.08
C GLY A 320 -1.70 -20.13 -1.22
N ASP A 321 -2.98 -20.07 -1.58
CA ASP A 321 -3.54 -20.82 -2.70
C ASP A 321 -2.96 -20.39 -4.06
N ARG A 322 -2.73 -19.09 -4.25
CA ARG A 322 -2.06 -18.57 -5.46
C ARG A 322 -0.60 -19.03 -5.53
N LEU A 323 0.14 -18.95 -4.42
CA LEU A 323 1.53 -19.42 -4.32
C LEU A 323 1.65 -20.94 -4.55
N ALA A 324 0.63 -21.70 -4.18
CA ALA A 324 0.55 -23.14 -4.40
C ALA A 324 0.03 -23.53 -5.79
N GLY A 325 -0.31 -22.57 -6.65
CA GLY A 325 -0.83 -22.83 -8.00
C GLY A 325 -2.23 -23.44 -8.03
N LYS A 326 -3.05 -23.20 -7.00
CA LYS A 326 -4.43 -23.68 -6.97
C LYS A 326 -5.32 -22.81 -7.84
N GLU A 327 -6.29 -23.45 -8.49
CA GLU A 327 -7.35 -22.80 -9.26
C GLU A 327 -8.05 -21.71 -8.43
N PRO A 328 -8.25 -20.49 -8.99
CA PRO A 328 -9.02 -19.44 -8.35
C PRO A 328 -10.48 -19.83 -8.13
N VAL A 329 -11.04 -19.41 -7.00
CA VAL A 329 -12.49 -19.45 -6.79
C VAL A 329 -13.13 -18.34 -7.64
N ASP A 330 -14.25 -18.64 -8.27
CA ASP A 330 -15.06 -17.69 -9.03
C ASP A 330 -16.46 -17.62 -8.42
N SER A 331 -16.75 -16.55 -7.69
CA SER A 331 -18.06 -16.29 -7.08
C SER A 331 -19.05 -15.62 -8.04
N CYS A 332 -18.66 -15.34 -9.28
CA CYS A 332 -19.56 -14.79 -10.29
C CYS A 332 -20.53 -15.84 -10.88
N ARG A 333 -20.32 -17.12 -10.58
CA ARG A 333 -21.04 -18.27 -11.16
C ARG A 333 -21.86 -19.03 -10.12
#